data_AF-A0A3Q4GCE5-F1
#
_entry.id   AF-A0A3Q4GCE5-F1
#
_cell.length_a   1.000
_cell.length_b   1.000
_cell.length_c   1.000
_cell.angle_alpha   90.00
_cell.angle_beta   90.00
_cell.angle_gamma   90.00
#
_symmetry.space_group_name_H-M   'P 1'
#
loop_
_entity.id
_entity.type
_entity.pdbx_description
1 polymer ?
#
loop_
_entity_poly.entity_id
_entity_poly.type
_entity_poly.pdbx_seq_one_letter_code
_entity_poly.pdbx_strand_id
1 'polypeptide(L)'
;SAKITKPRFYELFLWILLTARRLYGQMFGDEPARVAVCAPGRVNLIGEHTDYNQGLVLPMALPLVTVVVGSEISGQDVTVVTAAFDADEPHRLDFCLSSDGSALSPGLPRWANYVKGVIHHYRGKQACKHIILSQ
;
A
#
# COMPACT_ATOMS: atom_id res chain seq x y z
N SER A 1 7.92 29.09 23.83
CA SER A 1 8.14 27.63 23.77
C SER A 1 6.87 26.99 23.24
N ALA A 2 6.81 26.67 21.95
CA ALA A 2 5.65 26.02 21.34
C ALA A 2 5.69 24.54 21.72
N LYS A 3 4.72 24.08 22.52
CA LYS A 3 4.55 22.65 22.78
C LYS A 3 4.14 21.99 21.46
N ILE A 4 5.07 21.29 20.82
CA ILE A 4 4.76 20.42 19.69
C ILE A 4 3.96 19.24 20.25
N THR A 5 2.63 19.38 20.28
CA THR A 5 1.73 18.26 20.56
C THR A 5 1.85 17.28 19.41
N LYS A 6 2.25 16.03 19.68
CA LYS A 6 2.21 14.96 18.67
C LYS A 6 0.78 14.85 18.14
N PRO A 7 0.58 14.78 16.82
CA PRO A 7 -0.75 14.67 16.24
C PRO A 7 -1.44 13.43 16.81
N ARG A 8 -2.73 13.55 17.09
CA ARG A 8 -3.52 12.39 17.54
C ARG A 8 -3.67 11.42 16.37
N PHE A 9 -3.85 10.13 16.67
CA PHE A 9 -3.93 9.08 15.65
C PHE A 9 -4.89 9.42 14.49
N TYR A 10 -6.08 9.94 14.81
CA TYR A 10 -7.07 10.30 13.80
C TYR A 10 -6.61 11.45 12.89
N GLU A 11 -5.81 12.39 13.40
CA GLU A 11 -5.28 13.51 12.61
C GLU A 11 -4.25 13.00 11.60
N LEU A 12 -3.36 12.10 12.05
CA LEU A 12 -2.37 11.47 11.18
C LEU A 12 -3.06 10.60 10.12
N PHE A 13 -4.01 9.75 10.53
CA PHE A 13 -4.76 8.91 9.59
C PHE A 13 -5.51 9.73 8.54
N LEU A 14 -6.24 10.78 8.97
CA LEU A 14 -6.96 11.66 8.05
C LEU A 14 -5.99 12.35 7.09
N TRP A 15 -4.85 12.81 7.58
CA TRP A 15 -3.83 13.43 6.75
C TRP A 15 -3.27 12.47 5.69
N ILE A 16 -2.95 11.22 6.05
CA ILE A 16 -2.48 10.19 5.11
C ILE A 16 -3.55 9.90 4.05
N LEU A 17 -4.80 9.70 4.47
CA LEU A 17 -5.90 9.41 3.56
C LEU A 17 -6.19 10.56 2.59
N LEU A 18 -6.20 11.80 3.08
CA LEU A 18 -6.45 12.98 2.24
C LEU A 18 -5.29 13.23 1.27
N THR A 19 -4.04 13.01 1.71
CA THR A 19 -2.85 13.08 0.86
C THR A 19 -2.95 12.06 -0.28
N ALA A 20 -3.26 10.79 0.04
CA ALA A 20 -3.42 9.74 -0.96
C ALA A 20 -4.54 10.06 -1.96
N ARG A 21 -5.70 10.53 -1.50
CA ARG A 21 -6.83 10.93 -2.37
C ARG A 21 -6.49 12.11 -3.27
N ARG A 22 -5.80 13.12 -2.74
CA ARG A 22 -5.36 14.28 -3.52
C ARG A 22 -4.38 13.87 -4.61
N LEU A 23 -3.39 13.05 -4.26
CA LEU A 23 -2.43 12.53 -5.23
C LEU A 23 -3.14 11.69 -6.31
N TYR A 24 -4.17 10.94 -5.93
CA TYR A 24 -4.95 10.13 -6.88
C TYR A 24 -5.62 11.02 -7.93
N GLY A 25 -6.29 12.09 -7.49
CA GLY A 25 -6.92 13.05 -8.40
C GLY A 25 -5.90 13.72 -9.34
N GLN A 26 -4.73 14.07 -8.81
CA GLN A 26 -3.65 14.68 -9.60
C GLN A 26 -3.07 13.73 -10.67
N MET A 27 -3.00 12.43 -10.39
CA MET A 27 -2.34 11.45 -11.25
C MET A 27 -3.28 10.77 -12.26
N PHE A 28 -4.56 10.61 -11.91
CA PHE A 28 -5.51 9.80 -12.69
C PHE A 28 -6.78 10.57 -13.12
N GLY A 29 -6.79 11.89 -12.94
CA GLY A 29 -7.91 12.77 -13.26
C GLY A 29 -8.82 13.05 -12.05
N ASP A 30 -9.66 14.08 -12.13
CA ASP A 30 -10.43 14.64 -11.00
C ASP A 30 -11.56 13.72 -10.45
N GLU A 31 -11.68 12.49 -10.95
CA GLU A 31 -12.61 11.50 -10.39
C GLU A 31 -12.06 10.91 -9.08
N PRO A 32 -12.87 10.85 -8.00
CA PRO A 32 -12.41 10.32 -6.73
C PRO A 32 -12.12 8.83 -6.82
N ALA A 33 -11.05 8.38 -6.13
CA ALA A 33 -10.75 6.96 -5.99
C ALA A 33 -11.97 6.18 -5.44
N ARG A 34 -12.34 5.11 -6.12
CA ARG A 34 -13.54 4.31 -5.81
C ARG A 34 -13.42 3.57 -4.49
N VAL A 35 -12.20 3.16 -4.11
CA VAL A 35 -11.93 2.46 -2.84
C VAL A 35 -10.81 3.13 -2.06
N ALA A 36 -10.92 3.04 -0.73
CA ALA A 36 -9.86 3.39 0.21
C ALA A 36 -9.78 2.28 1.27
N VAL A 37 -8.59 1.74 1.49
CA VAL A 37 -8.33 0.67 2.48
C VAL A 37 -7.14 1.06 3.35
N CYS A 38 -7.10 0.55 4.58
CA CYS A 38 -6.07 0.86 5.56
C CYS A 38 -5.60 -0.43 6.24
N ALA A 39 -4.29 -0.58 6.39
CA ALA A 39 -3.67 -1.68 7.11
C ALA A 39 -2.68 -1.13 8.16
N PRO A 40 -2.79 -1.50 9.44
CA PRO A 40 -1.83 -1.08 10.46
C PRO A 40 -0.54 -1.90 10.38
N GLY A 41 0.57 -1.26 10.72
CA GLY A 41 1.79 -1.95 11.12
C GLY A 41 1.59 -2.71 12.43
N ARG A 42 2.52 -3.59 12.77
CA ARG A 42 2.44 -4.43 13.97
C ARG A 42 3.77 -4.58 14.66
N VAL A 43 3.72 -4.70 15.98
CA VAL A 43 4.85 -5.10 16.83
C VAL A 43 4.52 -6.42 17.53
N ASN A 44 5.53 -7.27 17.74
CA ASN A 44 5.38 -8.44 18.60
C ASN A 44 5.76 -8.03 20.02
N LEU A 45 4.87 -8.24 20.99
CA LEU A 45 5.16 -7.96 22.40
C LEU A 45 6.04 -9.05 23.01
N ILE A 46 5.79 -10.31 22.63
CA ILE A 46 6.56 -11.49 22.99
C ILE A 46 6.37 -12.58 21.94
N GLY A 47 7.31 -13.53 21.88
CA GLY A 47 7.30 -14.63 20.92
C GLY A 47 7.99 -14.28 19.59
N GLU A 48 8.97 -13.37 19.61
CA GLU A 48 9.89 -13.28 18.49
C GLU A 48 10.68 -14.59 18.39
N HIS A 49 10.93 -15.08 17.17
CA HIS A 49 11.66 -16.33 16.90
C HIS A 49 10.98 -17.63 17.35
N THR A 50 9.74 -17.58 17.83
CA THR A 50 8.92 -18.77 18.13
C THR A 50 7.89 -19.07 17.05
N ASP A 51 7.57 -18.10 16.19
CA ASP A 51 6.58 -18.21 15.12
C ASP A 51 6.90 -19.29 14.08
N TYR A 52 8.17 -19.41 13.67
CA TYR A 52 8.61 -20.48 12.77
C TYR A 52 8.77 -21.84 13.45
N ASN A 53 8.71 -21.88 14.79
CA ASN A 53 8.82 -23.09 15.60
C ASN A 53 7.47 -23.59 16.14
N GLN A 54 6.34 -23.15 15.55
CA GLN A 54 4.98 -23.48 16.00
C GLN A 54 4.67 -23.01 17.44
N GLY A 55 5.43 -22.05 17.96
CA GLY A 55 5.18 -21.44 19.25
C GLY A 55 4.10 -20.37 19.21
N LEU A 56 3.66 -19.93 20.39
CA LEU A 56 2.71 -18.82 20.51
C LEU A 56 3.41 -17.48 20.33
N VAL A 57 2.66 -16.51 19.80
CA VAL A 57 3.08 -15.11 19.63
C VAL A 57 1.98 -14.17 20.12
N LEU A 58 2.38 -13.00 20.61
CA LEU A 58 1.43 -11.97 21.05
C LEU A 58 1.68 -10.65 20.29
N PRO A 59 1.11 -10.48 19.08
CA PRO A 59 1.25 -9.26 18.30
C PRO A 59 0.26 -8.18 18.73
N MET A 60 0.60 -6.93 18.46
CA MET A 60 -0.25 -5.76 18.63
C MET A 60 -0.16 -4.85 17.41
N ALA A 61 -1.31 -4.38 16.93
CA ALA A 61 -1.38 -3.38 15.86
C ALA A 61 -0.92 -2.01 16.37
N LEU A 62 -0.13 -1.31 15.57
CA LEU A 62 0.36 0.03 15.85
C LEU A 62 -0.55 1.09 15.20
N PRO A 63 -0.54 2.33 15.71
CA PRO A 63 -1.20 3.47 15.07
C PRO A 63 -0.48 3.96 13.80
N LEU A 64 0.62 3.31 13.39
CA LEU A 64 1.33 3.54 12.13
C LEU A 64 0.65 2.70 11.05
N VAL A 65 0.18 3.32 9.98
CA VAL A 65 -0.70 2.67 8.99
C VAL A 65 -0.22 2.89 7.57
N THR A 66 -0.54 1.95 6.69
CA THR A 66 -0.47 2.12 5.24
C THR A 66 -1.89 2.28 4.72
N VAL A 67 -2.15 3.34 3.96
CA VAL A 67 -3.41 3.58 3.26
C VAL A 67 -3.20 3.33 1.77
N VAL A 68 -4.17 2.64 1.17
CA VAL A 68 -4.25 2.48 -0.28
C VAL A 68 -5.55 3.09 -0.78
N VAL A 69 -5.47 3.94 -1.79
CA VAL A 69 -6.63 4.40 -2.54
C VAL A 69 -6.50 3.94 -3.99
N GLY A 70 -7.62 3.62 -4.63
CA GLY A 70 -7.57 3.17 -6.01
C GLY A 70 -8.92 2.99 -6.67
N SER A 71 -8.88 2.68 -7.95
CA SER A 71 -10.04 2.31 -8.76
C SER A 71 -9.69 1.17 -9.70
N GLU A 72 -10.69 0.36 -10.02
CA GLU A 72 -10.61 -0.60 -11.12
C GLU A 72 -10.69 0.15 -12.46
N ILE A 73 -9.87 -0.24 -13.42
CA ILE A 73 -9.88 0.29 -14.78
C ILE A 73 -10.14 -0.83 -15.79
N SER A 74 -10.41 -0.50 -17.04
CA SER A 74 -10.53 -1.48 -18.12
C SER A 74 -9.16 -1.86 -18.68
N GLY A 75 -8.94 -3.14 -18.98
CA GLY A 75 -7.73 -3.63 -19.67
C GLY A 75 -6.85 -4.50 -18.78
N GLN A 76 -5.52 -4.43 -18.98
CA GLN A 76 -4.54 -5.17 -18.19
C GLN A 76 -3.45 -4.30 -17.52
N ASP A 77 -3.44 -3.01 -17.76
CA ASP A 77 -2.46 -2.08 -17.19
C ASP A 77 -2.70 -1.83 -15.69
N VAL A 78 -1.60 -1.80 -14.94
CA VAL A 78 -1.60 -1.47 -13.52
C VAL A 78 -0.60 -0.34 -13.32
N THR A 79 -1.09 0.75 -12.75
CA THR A 79 -0.24 1.84 -12.28
C THR A 79 -0.28 1.87 -10.78
N VAL A 80 0.90 1.89 -10.17
CA VAL A 80 1.08 2.06 -8.72
C VAL A 80 1.92 3.29 -8.46
N VAL A 81 1.47 4.16 -7.58
CA VAL A 81 2.21 5.35 -7.11
C VAL A 81 2.37 5.27 -5.60
N THR A 82 3.54 5.63 -5.08
CA THR A 82 3.76 5.83 -3.65
C THR A 82 3.79 7.31 -3.30
N ALA A 83 3.19 7.68 -2.18
CA ALA A 83 3.27 9.00 -1.57
C ALA A 83 4.29 9.05 -0.40
N ALA A 84 4.91 7.91 -0.07
CA ALA A 84 5.93 7.85 0.97
C ALA A 84 7.19 8.60 0.51
N PHE A 85 7.56 9.65 1.24
CA PHE A 85 8.62 10.58 0.84
C PHE A 85 10.02 9.92 0.79
N ASP A 86 10.22 8.88 1.60
CA ASP A 86 11.48 8.16 1.78
C ASP A 86 11.55 6.87 0.95
N ALA A 87 10.55 6.60 0.10
CA ALA A 87 10.57 5.45 -0.79
C ALA A 87 11.63 5.61 -1.90
N ASP A 88 12.24 4.48 -2.28
CA ASP A 88 13.15 4.41 -3.42
C ASP A 88 12.46 4.89 -4.72
N GLU A 89 13.19 5.64 -5.54
CA GLU A 89 12.75 6.01 -6.89
C GLU A 89 12.74 4.80 -7.84
N PRO A 90 11.83 4.77 -8.84
CA PRO A 90 10.78 5.75 -9.10
C PRO A 90 9.59 5.65 -8.12
N HIS A 91 8.96 6.78 -7.79
CA HIS A 91 7.70 6.79 -7.01
C HIS A 91 6.47 6.30 -7.80
N ARG A 92 6.60 6.12 -9.11
CA ARG A 92 5.57 5.55 -9.98
C ARG A 92 6.09 4.31 -10.69
N LEU A 93 5.25 3.29 -10.76
CA LEU A 93 5.49 2.08 -11.54
C LEU A 93 4.26 1.73 -12.38
N ASP A 94 4.49 1.48 -13.65
CA ASP A 94 3.51 0.97 -14.61
C ASP A 94 3.92 -0.45 -15.03
N PHE A 95 2.97 -1.39 -15.07
CA PHE A 95 3.18 -2.75 -15.58
C PHE A 95 1.86 -3.37 -16.07
N CYS A 96 1.94 -4.39 -16.91
CA CYS A 96 0.77 -5.10 -17.43
C CYS A 96 0.59 -6.44 -16.72
N LEU A 97 -0.65 -6.80 -16.43
CA LEU A 97 -1.04 -8.12 -15.99
C LEU A 97 -1.11 -9.04 -17.19
N SER A 98 -0.30 -10.10 -17.21
CA SER A 98 -0.39 -11.03 -18.34
C SER A 98 -1.66 -11.88 -18.26
N SER A 99 -2.33 -12.05 -19.40
CA SER A 99 -3.51 -12.94 -19.53
C SER A 99 -3.14 -14.42 -19.52
N ASP A 100 -1.87 -14.75 -19.77
CA ASP A 100 -1.37 -16.12 -19.85
C ASP A 100 -0.93 -16.71 -18.50
N GLY A 101 -1.06 -15.93 -17.41
CA GLY A 101 -0.65 -16.35 -16.07
C GLY A 101 0.86 -16.35 -15.84
N SER A 102 1.65 -15.74 -16.73
CA SER A 102 3.08 -15.55 -16.50
C SER A 102 3.33 -14.76 -15.21
N ALA A 103 4.36 -15.19 -14.48
CA ALA A 103 4.66 -14.65 -13.16
C ALA A 103 5.17 -13.19 -13.26
N LEU A 104 4.63 -12.32 -12.40
CA LEU A 104 5.21 -11.00 -12.20
C LEU A 104 6.59 -11.18 -11.55
N SER A 105 7.64 -10.69 -12.21
CA SER A 105 9.00 -10.78 -11.69
C SER A 105 9.30 -9.63 -10.70
N PRO A 106 10.04 -9.91 -9.62
CA PRO A 106 10.60 -8.88 -8.76
C PRO A 106 11.55 -7.96 -9.54
N GLY A 107 11.60 -6.68 -9.16
CA GLY A 107 12.49 -5.71 -9.79
C GLY A 107 12.68 -4.44 -8.95
N LEU A 108 13.13 -3.38 -9.59
CA LEU A 108 13.12 -2.03 -9.03
C LEU A 108 11.84 -1.29 -9.43
N PRO A 109 11.32 -0.38 -8.59
CA PRO A 109 11.76 -0.10 -7.23
C PRO A 109 11.32 -1.21 -6.25
N ARG A 110 12.08 -1.43 -5.17
CA ARG A 110 11.88 -2.58 -4.26
C ARG A 110 10.52 -2.55 -3.56
N TRP A 111 10.01 -1.36 -3.24
CA TRP A 111 8.72 -1.19 -2.59
C TRP A 111 7.57 -1.78 -3.40
N ALA A 112 7.64 -1.74 -4.74
CA ALA A 112 6.57 -2.22 -5.61
C ALA A 112 6.48 -3.75 -5.66
N ASN A 113 7.52 -4.46 -5.24
CA ASN A 113 7.52 -5.93 -5.22
C ASN A 113 6.50 -6.49 -4.23
N TYR A 114 6.16 -5.76 -3.16
CA TYR A 114 5.07 -6.14 -2.26
C TYR A 114 3.73 -6.18 -2.99
N VAL A 115 3.43 -5.16 -3.81
CA VAL A 115 2.20 -5.11 -4.61
C VAL A 115 2.18 -6.21 -5.67
N LYS A 116 3.29 -6.37 -6.41
CA LYS A 116 3.42 -7.42 -7.42
C LYS A 116 3.24 -8.82 -6.82
N GLY A 117 3.85 -9.09 -5.67
CA GLY A 117 3.74 -10.38 -4.98
C GLY A 117 2.30 -10.67 -4.54
N VAL A 118 1.59 -9.68 -3.99
CA VAL A 118 0.17 -9.83 -3.63
C VAL A 118 -0.67 -10.14 -4.87
N ILE A 119 -0.48 -9.41 -5.97
CA ILE A 119 -1.22 -9.64 -7.21
C ILE A 119 -0.93 -11.04 -7.76
N HIS A 120 0.34 -11.45 -7.79
CA HIS A 120 0.77 -12.75 -8.30
C HIS A 120 0.12 -13.92 -7.54
N HIS A 121 -0.03 -13.82 -6.20
CA HIS A 121 -0.65 -14.87 -5.38
C HIS A 121 -2.16 -14.68 -5.15
N TYR A 122 -2.76 -13.61 -5.67
CA TYR A 122 -4.19 -13.36 -5.50
C TYR A 122 -5.02 -14.32 -6.35
N ARG A 123 -5.83 -15.15 -5.69
CA ARG A 123 -6.65 -16.21 -6.32
C ARG A 123 -7.98 -15.72 -6.90
N GLY A 124 -8.33 -14.46 -6.71
CA GLY A 124 -9.53 -13.85 -7.29
C GLY A 124 -9.30 -13.39 -8.74
N LYS A 125 -10.35 -12.88 -9.39
CA LYS A 125 -10.20 -12.24 -10.70
C LYS A 125 -9.22 -11.09 -10.58
N GLN A 126 -8.14 -11.16 -11.36
CA GLN A 126 -7.20 -10.05 -11.50
C GLN A 126 -7.84 -9.03 -12.42
N ALA A 127 -7.98 -7.81 -11.93
CA ALA A 127 -8.49 -6.69 -12.69
C ALA A 127 -7.42 -5.59 -12.72
N CYS A 128 -7.49 -4.82 -13.79
CA CYS A 128 -6.77 -3.58 -14.01
C CYS A 128 -6.98 -2.59 -12.87
N LYS A 129 -5.93 -1.90 -12.39
CA LYS A 129 -6.05 -0.99 -11.23
C LYS A 129 -5.14 0.23 -11.33
N HIS A 130 -5.67 1.39 -10.93
CA HIS A 130 -4.87 2.52 -10.46
C HIS A 130 -4.79 2.49 -8.94
N ILE A 131 -3.58 2.51 -8.40
CA ILE A 131 -3.30 2.32 -6.97
C ILE A 131 -2.36 3.43 -6.49
N ILE A 132 -2.71 4.06 -5.37
CA ILE A 132 -1.79 4.91 -4.62
C ILE A 132 -1.60 4.34 -3.22
N LEU A 133 -0.35 4.15 -2.84
CA LEU A 133 0.10 3.77 -1.51
C LEU A 133 0.56 5.03 -0.76
N SER A 134 0.16 5.16 0.50
CA SER A 134 0.64 6.22 1.40
C SER A 134 0.93 5.63 2.77
N GLN A 135 2.02 6.05 3.40
CA GLN A 135 2.42 5.67 4.77
C GLN A 135 2.74 6.92 5.57
#